data_AF-A0A1I3UNY7-F1
#
_entry.id   AF-A0A1I3UNY7-F1
#
_cell.length_a   1.000
_cell.length_b   1.000
_cell.length_c   1.000
_cell.angle_alpha   90.00
_cell.angle_beta   90.00
_cell.angle_gamma   90.00
#
_symmetry.space_group_name_H-M   'P 1'
#
loop_
_entity.id
_entity.type
_entity.pdbx_description
1 polymer ?
#
loop_
_entity_poly.entity_id
_entity_poly.type
_entity_poly.pdbx_seq_one_letter_code
_entity_poly.pdbx_strand_id
1 'polypeptide(L)'
;MDQSFINKIASWAIKSMKDHGVLASVTLAQAVLESDWGTSELAVKANNLFGIKASNWNGETYDVFTKEYEGGKVVVIKDTFRKYSSWEESVIDHGKFLQKPLYRKVVGEQDYKKACIALEEGGYSTDPNYAEKLINIIERYDLTKYDSMEGDNMADASKYLIALDDGHGMETPGKRTPVMPDGYVMKENEFNRRVVAILGEHLTRCGFKVLYTAPGDTDVPLGERCRKANAANADFFLSVHANAYKGTVFGDWGGIETYTWPSGESLRIGRILHKYLLQGTKLRDRGVKDGSGLYVINSTKMPAVLVECAFMDNLEEAKLLRSEAYRQECAEELAKGICEAFGVPYVPPGNQQPQEPQKPMYDLYKLGETKDFFSSAYPEKVAEKVQEVMNSEGAGVLVLKRGEKLPW
;
A
#
# COMPACT_ATOMS: atom_id res chain seq x y z
N MET A 1 -9.54 1.01 -7.92
CA MET A 1 -9.71 2.07 -6.89
C MET A 1 -9.06 1.56 -5.62
N ASP A 2 -8.30 2.43 -4.97
CA ASP A 2 -7.31 2.08 -3.96
C ASP A 2 -7.94 2.02 -2.55
N GLN A 3 -7.80 0.88 -1.86
CA GLN A 3 -8.23 0.70 -0.46
C GLN A 3 -7.27 1.38 0.54
N SER A 4 -6.24 2.10 0.08
CA SER A 4 -5.22 2.74 0.93
C SER A 4 -5.81 3.63 2.03
N PHE A 5 -6.88 4.39 1.74
CA PHE A 5 -7.57 5.18 2.77
C PHE A 5 -8.15 4.30 3.88
N ILE A 6 -8.94 3.28 3.52
CA ILE A 6 -9.56 2.33 4.46
C ILE A 6 -8.47 1.66 5.31
N ASN A 7 -7.42 1.15 4.66
CA ASN A 7 -6.32 0.46 5.35
C ASN A 7 -5.59 1.38 6.35
N LYS A 8 -5.44 2.68 6.01
CA LYS A 8 -4.77 3.65 6.87
C LYS A 8 -5.53 3.92 8.17
N ILE A 9 -6.86 3.88 8.14
CA ILE A 9 -7.70 4.18 9.32
C ILE A 9 -8.31 2.92 9.97
N ALA A 10 -8.16 1.73 9.35
CA ALA A 10 -8.74 0.47 9.81
C ALA A 10 -8.37 0.11 11.26
N SER A 11 -7.09 0.21 11.62
CA SER A 11 -6.64 -0.11 12.99
C SER A 11 -7.29 0.80 14.04
N TRP A 12 -7.48 2.09 13.72
CA TRP A 12 -8.16 3.04 14.59
C TRP A 12 -9.67 2.81 14.66
N ALA A 13 -10.28 2.38 13.55
CA ALA A 13 -11.70 2.01 13.53
C ALA A 13 -11.97 0.75 14.37
N ILE A 14 -11.09 -0.25 14.30
CA ILE A 14 -11.15 -1.46 15.16
C ILE A 14 -10.98 -1.08 16.64
N LYS A 15 -10.01 -0.22 16.95
CA LYS A 15 -9.81 0.30 18.31
C LYS A 15 -11.05 1.05 18.81
N SER A 16 -11.60 1.95 18.00
CA SER A 16 -12.82 2.70 18.31
C SER A 16 -14.02 1.77 18.52
N MET A 17 -14.15 0.71 17.71
CA MET A 17 -15.18 -0.32 17.89
C MET A 17 -15.09 -1.00 19.24
N LYS A 18 -13.88 -1.34 19.69
CA LYS A 18 -13.65 -1.94 21.01
C LYS A 18 -14.03 -0.98 22.14
N ASP A 19 -13.59 0.28 22.04
CA ASP A 19 -13.76 1.27 23.10
C ASP A 19 -15.19 1.84 23.17
N HIS A 20 -15.91 1.85 22.05
CA HIS A 20 -17.17 2.59 21.88
C HIS A 20 -18.32 1.76 21.32
N GLY A 21 -18.11 0.50 20.95
CA GLY A 21 -19.15 -0.44 20.52
C GLY A 21 -19.78 -0.12 19.17
N VAL A 22 -19.17 0.71 18.33
CA VAL A 22 -19.63 0.98 16.96
C VAL A 22 -18.81 0.14 15.98
N LEU A 23 -19.46 -0.68 15.15
CA LEU A 23 -18.77 -1.56 14.20
C LEU A 23 -17.69 -0.81 13.37
N ALA A 24 -16.53 -1.45 13.21
CA ALA A 24 -15.41 -0.91 12.47
C ALA A 24 -15.79 -0.67 11.01
N SER A 25 -16.57 -1.57 10.41
CA SER A 25 -17.13 -1.45 9.06
C SER A 25 -17.96 -0.17 8.89
N VAL A 26 -18.81 0.14 9.88
CA VAL A 26 -19.65 1.35 9.88
C VAL A 26 -18.80 2.61 10.01
N THR A 27 -17.85 2.61 10.95
CA THR A 27 -16.92 3.74 11.13
C THR A 27 -16.12 4.02 9.86
N LEU A 28 -15.62 2.96 9.20
CA LEU A 28 -14.86 3.07 7.95
C LEU A 28 -15.73 3.58 6.81
N ALA A 29 -16.97 3.11 6.69
CA ALA A 29 -17.89 3.56 5.66
C ALA A 29 -18.29 5.03 5.83
N GLN A 30 -18.55 5.47 7.07
CA GLN A 30 -18.78 6.89 7.36
C GLN A 30 -17.54 7.72 7.03
N ALA A 31 -16.35 7.29 7.45
CA ALA A 31 -15.13 8.01 7.13
C ALA A 31 -14.94 8.14 5.61
N VAL A 32 -15.18 7.08 4.82
CA VAL A 32 -15.11 7.14 3.35
C VAL A 32 -16.08 8.17 2.79
N LEU A 33 -17.34 8.12 3.23
CA LEU A 33 -18.42 8.96 2.69
C LEU A 33 -18.27 10.43 3.09
N GLU A 34 -18.02 10.71 4.37
CA GLU A 34 -18.00 12.06 4.94
C GLU A 34 -16.73 12.85 4.55
N SER A 35 -15.61 12.14 4.34
CA SER A 35 -14.33 12.78 4.04
C SER A 35 -13.97 12.81 2.57
N ASP A 36 -14.82 12.27 1.69
CA ASP A 36 -14.48 11.98 0.30
C ASP A 36 -13.12 11.27 0.21
N TRP A 37 -13.02 10.09 0.85
CA TRP A 37 -11.77 9.30 0.90
C TRP A 37 -10.58 10.05 1.52
N GLY A 38 -10.84 10.94 2.46
CA GLY A 38 -9.83 11.74 3.17
C GLY A 38 -9.38 12.98 2.42
N THR A 39 -10.03 13.33 1.31
CA THR A 39 -9.61 14.45 0.44
C THR A 39 -10.40 15.74 0.66
N SER A 40 -11.48 15.69 1.43
CA SER A 40 -12.28 16.88 1.73
C SER A 40 -11.46 17.95 2.47
N GLU A 41 -11.90 19.21 2.38
CA GLU A 41 -11.21 20.32 3.06
C GLU A 41 -11.07 20.06 4.56
N LEU A 42 -12.13 19.56 5.20
CA LEU A 42 -12.12 19.24 6.63
C LEU A 42 -11.17 18.10 6.97
N ALA A 43 -11.12 17.06 6.12
CA ALA A 43 -10.19 15.95 6.30
C ALA A 43 -8.73 16.39 6.20
N VAL A 44 -8.40 17.23 5.21
CA VAL A 44 -7.04 17.67 4.93
C VAL A 44 -6.56 18.76 5.88
N LYS A 45 -7.38 19.78 6.13
CA LYS A 45 -6.97 20.98 6.89
C LYS A 45 -7.29 20.92 8.38
N ALA A 46 -8.28 20.13 8.77
CA ALA A 46 -8.74 20.02 10.15
C ALA A 46 -8.59 18.61 10.74
N ASN A 47 -8.08 17.65 9.95
CA ASN A 47 -8.08 16.21 10.29
C ASN A 47 -9.46 15.66 10.66
N ASN A 48 -10.55 16.32 10.25
CA ASN A 48 -11.91 15.95 10.64
C ASN A 48 -12.55 15.10 9.53
N LEU A 49 -12.50 13.79 9.71
CA LEU A 49 -13.01 12.83 8.72
C LEU A 49 -14.55 12.75 8.67
N PHE A 50 -15.23 13.22 9.73
CA PHE A 50 -16.66 12.94 9.94
C PHE A 50 -17.53 14.20 9.94
N GLY A 51 -16.96 15.36 9.63
CA GLY A 51 -17.69 16.62 9.60
C GLY A 51 -18.30 17.05 10.95
N ILE A 52 -17.75 16.58 12.08
CA ILE A 52 -18.36 16.85 13.40
C ILE A 52 -18.25 18.34 13.74
N LYS A 53 -19.39 19.00 13.94
CA LYS A 53 -19.48 20.41 14.36
C LYS A 53 -18.95 20.62 15.79
N ALA A 54 -18.39 21.78 16.06
CA ALA A 54 -17.77 22.14 17.33
C ALA A 54 -18.77 22.52 18.45
N SER A 55 -20.00 21.98 18.43
CA SER A 55 -20.98 22.20 19.50
C SER A 55 -20.54 21.48 20.78
N ASN A 56 -20.28 22.25 21.85
CA ASN A 56 -19.71 21.75 23.13
C ASN A 56 -18.32 21.11 22.97
N TRP A 57 -17.46 21.73 22.16
CA TRP A 57 -16.08 21.29 21.93
C TRP A 57 -15.08 22.24 22.60
N ASN A 58 -14.12 21.68 23.33
CA ASN A 58 -13.08 22.44 24.05
C ASN A 58 -11.71 22.43 23.36
N GLY A 59 -11.57 21.68 22.25
CA GLY A 59 -10.32 21.60 21.49
C GLY A 59 -10.24 22.65 20.38
N GLU A 60 -9.27 22.49 19.49
CA GLU A 60 -9.11 23.39 18.33
C GLU A 60 -10.32 23.31 17.39
N THR A 61 -10.61 24.42 16.71
CA THR A 61 -11.70 24.50 15.74
C THR A 61 -11.20 24.89 14.36
N TYR A 62 -11.95 24.52 13.33
CA TYR A 62 -11.74 24.98 11.97
C TYR A 62 -13.05 25.57 11.43
N ASP A 63 -12.96 26.79 10.91
CA ASP A 63 -14.12 27.51 10.38
C ASP A 63 -14.20 27.35 8.87
N VAL A 64 -15.37 26.93 8.37
CA VAL A 64 -15.68 26.89 6.95
C VAL A 64 -16.69 27.99 6.64
N PHE A 65 -16.37 28.80 5.64
CA PHE A 65 -17.22 29.90 5.20
C PHE A 65 -17.87 29.55 3.86
N THR A 66 -19.19 29.41 3.83
CA THR A 66 -19.96 29.24 2.59
C THR A 66 -20.64 30.54 2.20
N LYS A 67 -20.85 30.73 0.89
CA LYS A 67 -21.59 31.87 0.34
C LYS A 67 -22.97 31.38 -0.06
N GLU A 68 -23.97 31.67 0.75
CA GLU A 68 -25.37 31.39 0.44
C GLU A 68 -26.04 32.63 -0.20
N TYR A 69 -27.08 32.42 -0.99
CA TYR A 69 -27.89 33.50 -1.54
C TYR A 69 -29.26 33.52 -0.86
N GLU A 70 -29.47 34.48 0.04
CA GLU A 70 -30.75 34.69 0.71
C GLU A 70 -31.35 36.04 0.29
N GLY A 71 -32.59 36.03 -0.20
CA GLY A 71 -33.31 37.25 -0.58
C GLY A 71 -32.63 38.11 -1.65
N GLY A 72 -31.82 37.49 -2.53
CA GLY A 72 -31.08 38.18 -3.59
C GLY A 72 -29.73 38.80 -3.16
N LYS A 73 -29.24 38.50 -1.94
CA LYS A 73 -27.93 38.92 -1.44
C LYS A 73 -27.07 37.71 -1.09
N VAL A 74 -25.76 37.82 -1.35
CA VAL A 74 -24.79 36.84 -0.84
C VAL A 74 -24.62 37.04 0.65
N VAL A 75 -24.96 36.02 1.43
CA VAL A 75 -24.70 35.92 2.86
C VAL A 75 -23.57 34.93 3.06
N VAL A 76 -22.55 35.30 3.84
CA VAL A 76 -21.50 34.36 4.21
C VAL A 76 -21.94 33.64 5.47
N ILE A 77 -22.20 32.35 5.36
CA ILE A 77 -22.50 31.50 6.52
C ILE A 77 -21.20 30.90 7.01
N LYS A 78 -21.02 30.94 8.33
CA LYS A 78 -19.86 30.39 9.03
C LYS A 78 -20.31 29.15 9.79
N ASP A 79 -19.77 27.99 9.43
CA ASP A 79 -19.87 26.77 10.22
C ASP A 79 -18.53 26.48 10.91
N THR A 80 -18.59 26.09 12.18
CA THR A 80 -17.41 25.78 12.99
C THR A 80 -17.35 24.29 13.29
N PHE A 81 -16.25 23.65 12.89
CA PHE A 81 -16.00 22.23 13.02
C PHE A 81 -14.91 21.94 14.03
N ARG A 82 -14.93 20.73 14.60
CA ARG A 82 -13.81 20.23 15.42
C ARG A 82 -12.57 20.11 14.54
N LYS A 83 -11.42 20.48 15.09
CA LYS A 83 -10.10 20.26 14.49
C LYS A 83 -9.30 19.33 15.40
N TYR A 84 -8.65 18.35 14.77
CA TYR A 84 -7.89 17.33 15.46
C TYR A 84 -6.42 17.39 15.07
N SER A 85 -5.56 16.83 15.92
CA SER A 85 -4.13 16.72 15.66
C SER A 85 -3.82 15.64 14.63
N SER A 86 -4.70 14.64 14.48
CA SER A 86 -4.56 13.53 13.53
C SER A 86 -5.91 12.92 13.16
N TRP A 87 -5.94 12.14 12.07
CA TRP A 87 -7.10 11.32 11.72
C TRP A 87 -7.43 10.25 12.77
N GLU A 88 -6.44 9.73 13.50
CA GLU A 88 -6.69 8.82 14.62
C GLU A 88 -7.58 9.48 15.67
N GLU A 89 -7.26 10.70 16.08
CA GLU A 89 -8.03 11.44 17.08
C GLU A 89 -9.47 11.68 16.59
N SER A 90 -9.65 11.99 15.30
CA SER A 90 -10.97 12.12 14.69
C SER A 90 -11.78 10.82 14.72
N VAL A 91 -11.15 9.66 14.44
CA VAL A 91 -11.80 8.33 14.49
C VAL A 91 -12.22 7.95 15.90
N ILE A 92 -11.38 8.24 16.89
CA ILE A 92 -11.70 7.96 18.31
C ILE A 92 -12.78 8.91 18.82
N ASP A 93 -12.70 10.21 18.50
CA ASP A 93 -13.74 11.18 18.90
C ASP A 93 -15.09 10.92 18.22
N HIS A 94 -15.10 10.42 16.98
CA HIS A 94 -16.32 9.96 16.31
C HIS A 94 -17.02 8.84 17.08
N GLY A 95 -16.28 7.83 17.57
CA GLY A 95 -16.84 6.78 18.42
C GLY A 95 -17.48 7.32 19.69
N LYS A 96 -16.86 8.34 20.32
CA LYS A 96 -17.42 9.07 21.47
C LYS A 96 -18.66 9.88 21.10
N PHE A 97 -18.64 10.55 19.94
CA PHE A 97 -19.77 11.34 19.45
C PHE A 97 -21.02 10.47 19.25
N LEU A 98 -20.85 9.24 18.78
CA LEU A 98 -21.92 8.25 18.63
C LEU A 98 -22.44 7.67 19.95
N GLN A 99 -21.88 8.04 21.11
CA GLN A 99 -22.46 7.70 22.42
C GLN A 99 -23.66 8.58 22.80
N LYS A 100 -23.98 9.61 22.01
CA LYS A 100 -25.13 10.48 22.27
C LYS A 100 -26.44 9.67 22.28
N PRO A 101 -27.45 10.07 23.09
CA PRO A 101 -28.71 9.32 23.21
C PRO A 101 -29.42 9.02 21.88
N LEU A 102 -29.25 9.91 20.91
CA LEU A 102 -29.78 9.82 19.56
C LEU A 102 -29.28 8.58 18.79
N TYR A 103 -28.05 8.13 19.06
CA TYR A 103 -27.38 7.02 18.35
C TYR A 103 -27.28 5.74 19.19
N ARG A 104 -27.98 5.66 20.33
CA ARG A 104 -27.90 4.52 21.26
C ARG A 104 -28.18 3.15 20.63
N LYS A 105 -28.92 3.10 19.52
CA LYS A 105 -29.23 1.87 18.78
C LYS A 105 -28.07 1.40 17.90
N VAL A 106 -27.10 2.26 17.63
CA VAL A 106 -25.88 1.94 16.86
C VAL A 106 -24.87 1.22 17.76
N VAL A 107 -24.79 1.64 19.02
CA VAL A 107 -23.82 1.10 20.00
C VAL A 107 -24.20 -0.32 20.40
N GLY A 108 -23.29 -1.27 20.16
CA GLY A 108 -23.43 -2.69 20.46
C GLY A 108 -24.17 -3.51 19.41
N GLU A 109 -24.71 -2.88 18.36
CA GLU A 109 -25.33 -3.58 17.24
C GLU A 109 -24.28 -4.40 16.47
N GLN A 110 -24.63 -5.64 16.14
CA GLN A 110 -23.75 -6.60 15.48
C GLN A 110 -24.06 -6.74 13.98
N ASP A 111 -25.21 -6.23 13.55
CA ASP A 111 -25.62 -6.18 12.15
C ASP A 111 -25.35 -4.78 11.56
N TYR A 112 -24.35 -4.69 10.69
CA TYR A 112 -23.97 -3.42 10.06
C TYR A 112 -25.13 -2.75 9.32
N LYS A 113 -26.08 -3.50 8.75
CA LYS A 113 -27.24 -2.92 8.06
C LYS A 113 -28.16 -2.23 9.05
N LYS A 114 -28.42 -2.86 10.20
CA LYS A 114 -29.21 -2.25 11.27
C LYS A 114 -28.51 -1.05 11.88
N ALA A 115 -27.18 -1.10 12.05
CA ALA A 115 -26.39 0.02 12.52
C ALA A 115 -26.47 1.23 11.57
N CYS A 116 -26.37 1.01 10.25
CA CYS A 116 -26.54 2.06 9.24
C CYS A 116 -27.95 2.67 9.25
N ILE A 117 -28.99 1.84 9.35
CA ILE A 117 -30.38 2.32 9.48
C ILE A 117 -30.55 3.12 10.77
N ALA A 118 -29.98 2.66 11.89
CA ALA A 118 -30.05 3.36 13.17
C ALA A 118 -29.33 4.73 13.14
N LEU A 119 -28.26 4.89 12.36
CA LEU A 119 -27.61 6.19 12.13
C LEU A 119 -28.52 7.16 11.38
N GLU A 120 -29.22 6.69 10.35
CA GLU A 120 -30.19 7.48 9.59
C GLU A 120 -31.42 7.84 10.43
N GLU A 121 -32.01 6.88 11.16
CA GLU A 121 -33.09 7.14 12.13
C GLU A 121 -32.66 8.12 13.23
N GLY A 122 -31.38 8.06 13.60
CA GLY A 122 -30.73 9.00 14.51
C GLY A 122 -30.46 10.37 13.89
N GLY A 123 -30.79 10.61 12.61
CA GLY A 123 -30.59 11.92 11.98
C GLY A 123 -29.13 12.35 11.87
N TYR A 124 -28.20 11.39 11.69
CA TYR A 124 -26.78 11.72 11.46
C TYR A 124 -26.60 12.57 10.19
N SER A 125 -27.39 12.26 9.15
CA SER A 125 -27.45 12.99 7.89
C SER A 125 -28.89 13.34 7.54
N THR A 126 -29.09 14.43 6.81
CA THR A 126 -30.39 14.80 6.22
C THR A 126 -30.69 14.06 4.92
N ASP A 127 -29.74 13.27 4.41
CA ASP A 127 -29.91 12.45 3.21
C ASP A 127 -30.81 11.25 3.49
N PRO A 128 -31.95 11.08 2.79
CA PRO A 128 -32.85 9.94 3.00
C PRO A 128 -32.30 8.59 2.52
N ASN A 129 -31.15 8.55 1.84
CA ASN A 129 -30.50 7.30 1.40
C ASN A 129 -29.16 7.08 2.11
N TYR A 130 -28.96 7.68 3.28
CA TYR A 130 -27.69 7.62 4.01
C TYR A 130 -27.32 6.18 4.39
N ALA A 131 -28.27 5.44 4.95
CA ALA A 131 -28.05 4.05 5.34
C ALA A 131 -27.67 3.18 4.14
N GLU A 132 -28.35 3.34 3.01
CA GLU A 132 -28.07 2.60 1.78
C GLU A 132 -26.66 2.91 1.23
N LYS A 133 -26.24 4.18 1.26
CA LYS A 133 -24.88 4.56 0.85
C LYS A 133 -23.80 3.88 1.69
N LEU A 134 -23.98 3.85 3.01
CA LEU A 134 -23.05 3.19 3.92
C LEU A 134 -23.00 1.67 3.68
N ILE A 135 -24.18 1.03 3.57
CA ILE A 135 -24.28 -0.42 3.28
C ILE A 135 -23.55 -0.75 1.98
N ASN A 136 -23.75 0.05 0.93
CA ASN A 136 -23.08 -0.14 -0.36
C ASN A 136 -21.55 -0.01 -0.27
N ILE A 137 -21.04 0.90 0.57
CA ILE A 137 -19.60 1.03 0.82
C ILE A 137 -19.09 -0.21 1.57
N ILE A 138 -19.79 -0.64 2.63
CA ILE A 138 -19.41 -1.81 3.43
C ILE A 138 -19.32 -3.06 2.57
N GLU A 139 -20.34 -3.31 1.74
CA GLU A 139 -20.40 -4.49 0.86
C GLU A 139 -19.37 -4.41 -0.28
N ARG A 140 -19.21 -3.24 -0.91
CA ARG A 140 -18.27 -3.06 -2.02
C ARG A 140 -16.82 -3.30 -1.62
N TYR A 141 -16.44 -2.94 -0.39
CA TYR A 141 -15.06 -3.04 0.09
C TYR A 141 -14.84 -4.17 1.10
N ASP A 142 -15.86 -5.00 1.31
CA ASP A 142 -15.85 -6.10 2.28
C ASP A 142 -15.35 -5.64 3.66
N LEU A 143 -15.96 -4.57 4.19
CA LEU A 143 -15.48 -3.95 5.42
C LEU A 143 -15.84 -4.77 6.67
N THR A 144 -16.77 -5.72 6.56
CA THR A 144 -17.16 -6.60 7.67
C THR A 144 -16.01 -7.45 8.20
N LYS A 145 -14.97 -7.68 7.38
CA LYS A 145 -13.73 -8.35 7.81
C LYS A 145 -13.05 -7.66 9.00
N TYR A 146 -13.27 -6.36 9.19
CA TYR A 146 -12.72 -5.59 10.31
C TYR A 146 -13.57 -5.70 11.59
N ASP A 147 -14.83 -6.11 11.50
CA ASP A 147 -15.74 -6.25 12.65
C ASP A 147 -15.41 -7.48 13.51
N SER A 148 -14.83 -8.51 12.88
CA SER A 148 -14.37 -9.73 13.54
C SER A 148 -12.90 -9.67 13.99
N MET A 149 -12.20 -8.56 13.77
CA MET A 149 -10.82 -8.39 14.24
C MET A 149 -10.83 -7.96 15.71
N GLU A 150 -10.36 -8.82 16.61
CA GLU A 150 -10.19 -8.46 18.02
C GLU A 150 -9.10 -7.39 18.15
N GLY A 151 -9.46 -6.20 18.66
CA GLY A 151 -8.55 -5.06 18.84
C GLY A 151 -7.39 -5.28 19.81
N ASP A 152 -7.26 -6.47 20.42
CA ASP A 152 -6.09 -6.90 21.22
C ASP A 152 -5.11 -7.81 20.43
N ASN A 153 -5.46 -8.22 19.21
CA ASN A 153 -4.67 -9.14 18.38
C ASN A 153 -4.15 -8.48 17.08
N MET A 154 -3.94 -7.17 17.07
CA MET A 154 -2.97 -6.60 16.12
C MET A 154 -1.61 -6.72 16.79
N ALA A 155 -0.86 -7.76 16.42
CA ALA A 155 0.44 -7.94 17.00
C ALA A 155 1.28 -6.69 16.67
N ASP A 156 1.85 -6.07 17.70
CA ASP A 156 2.78 -4.96 17.53
C ASP A 156 3.95 -5.45 16.70
N ALA A 157 3.94 -5.12 15.40
CA ALA A 157 4.91 -5.60 14.42
C ALA A 157 6.35 -5.31 14.85
N SER A 158 6.55 -4.25 15.64
CA SER A 158 7.88 -3.85 16.14
C SER A 158 8.48 -4.85 17.13
N LYS A 159 7.69 -5.79 17.64
CA LYS A 159 8.15 -6.93 18.45
C LYS A 159 8.85 -7.99 17.62
N TYR A 160 8.52 -8.09 16.34
CA TYR A 160 9.06 -9.12 15.46
C TYR A 160 10.26 -8.63 14.66
N LEU A 161 11.31 -9.44 14.63
CA LEU A 161 12.47 -9.29 13.76
C LEU A 161 12.43 -10.33 12.64
N ILE A 162 12.29 -9.86 11.40
CA ILE A 162 12.29 -10.69 10.21
C ILE A 162 13.68 -10.68 9.57
N ALA A 163 14.32 -11.84 9.52
CA ALA A 163 15.58 -12.03 8.81
C ALA A 163 15.29 -12.30 7.32
N LEU A 164 15.77 -11.42 6.45
CA LEU A 164 15.64 -11.52 5.00
C LEU A 164 16.98 -11.91 4.38
N ASP A 165 16.93 -12.93 3.54
CA ASP A 165 18.07 -13.50 2.84
C ASP A 165 17.87 -13.39 1.33
N ASP A 166 18.68 -12.56 0.69
CA ASP A 166 18.85 -12.50 -0.76
C ASP A 166 19.78 -13.62 -1.19
N GLY A 167 19.20 -14.70 -1.71
CA GLY A 167 19.94 -15.88 -2.12
C GLY A 167 21.14 -15.54 -3.03
N HIS A 168 22.27 -16.20 -2.79
CA HIS A 168 23.54 -16.02 -3.52
C HIS A 168 24.15 -14.62 -3.40
N GLY A 169 25.23 -14.37 -4.13
CA GLY A 169 25.78 -13.06 -4.47
C GLY A 169 25.95 -12.95 -6.00
N MET A 170 26.33 -11.78 -6.49
CA MET A 170 26.38 -11.48 -7.92
C MET A 170 27.31 -12.41 -8.70
N GLU A 171 28.39 -12.87 -8.08
CA GLU A 171 29.36 -13.78 -8.73
C GLU A 171 29.27 -15.23 -8.27
N THR A 172 28.26 -15.61 -7.48
CA THR A 172 28.10 -16.99 -7.08
C THR A 172 28.00 -17.90 -8.30
N PRO A 173 28.81 -18.98 -8.36
CA PRO A 173 28.61 -20.03 -9.34
C PRO A 173 27.25 -20.69 -9.08
N GLY A 174 26.33 -20.62 -10.04
CA GLY A 174 24.95 -21.01 -9.77
C GLY A 174 23.98 -20.65 -10.90
N LYS A 175 22.69 -20.62 -10.57
CA LYS A 175 21.59 -20.46 -11.52
C LYS A 175 21.70 -19.12 -12.26
N ARG A 176 21.68 -19.20 -13.58
CA ARG A 176 21.70 -18.08 -14.52
C ARG A 176 20.73 -18.42 -15.63
N THR A 177 20.24 -17.41 -16.33
CA THR A 177 19.49 -17.70 -17.55
C THR A 177 20.45 -18.32 -18.58
N PRO A 178 19.97 -19.22 -19.45
CA PRO A 178 20.56 -19.35 -20.78
C PRO A 178 20.63 -17.97 -21.47
N VAL A 179 21.43 -17.85 -22.53
CA VAL A 179 21.55 -16.59 -23.28
C VAL A 179 20.18 -16.18 -23.82
N MET A 180 19.65 -15.05 -23.33
CA MET A 180 18.36 -14.49 -23.74
C MET A 180 18.40 -14.01 -25.20
N PRO A 181 17.24 -13.78 -25.85
CA PRO A 181 17.20 -13.32 -27.25
C PRO A 181 17.95 -12.01 -27.54
N ASP A 182 18.13 -11.15 -26.53
CA ASP A 182 18.90 -9.90 -26.61
C ASP A 182 20.39 -10.09 -26.28
N GLY A 183 20.86 -11.32 -26.10
CA GLY A 183 22.23 -11.67 -25.76
C GLY A 183 22.56 -11.60 -24.27
N TYR A 184 21.61 -11.21 -23.42
CA TYR A 184 21.85 -11.04 -21.99
C TYR A 184 21.81 -12.38 -21.23
N VAL A 185 22.63 -12.50 -20.19
CA VAL A 185 22.65 -13.63 -19.25
C VAL A 185 22.39 -13.07 -17.87
N MET A 186 21.16 -13.24 -17.38
CA MET A 186 20.78 -12.74 -16.08
C MET A 186 21.31 -13.67 -14.99
N LYS A 187 21.85 -13.09 -13.93
CA LYS A 187 22.26 -13.80 -12.72
C LYS A 187 21.13 -13.80 -11.71
N GLU A 188 20.95 -14.90 -10.98
CA GLU A 188 19.83 -15.06 -10.04
C GLU A 188 19.76 -13.92 -9.02
N ASN A 189 20.91 -13.52 -8.46
CA ASN A 189 20.98 -12.51 -7.42
C ASN A 189 20.49 -11.12 -7.91
N GLU A 190 20.45 -10.85 -9.22
CA GLU A 190 19.84 -9.63 -9.76
C GLU A 190 18.34 -9.52 -9.46
N PHE A 191 17.65 -10.66 -9.38
CA PHE A 191 16.27 -10.75 -8.91
C PHE A 191 16.22 -10.77 -7.38
N ASN A 192 16.95 -11.70 -6.75
CA ASN A 192 16.86 -11.96 -5.30
C ASN A 192 17.09 -10.68 -4.48
N ARG A 193 18.20 -9.97 -4.74
CA ARG A 193 18.57 -8.75 -3.99
C ARG A 193 17.53 -7.64 -4.16
N ARG A 194 16.92 -7.52 -5.34
CA ARG A 194 15.95 -6.45 -5.61
C ARG A 194 14.61 -6.74 -4.92
N VAL A 195 14.14 -7.99 -4.96
CA VAL A 195 12.93 -8.40 -4.23
C VAL A 195 13.12 -8.24 -2.73
N VAL A 196 14.26 -8.67 -2.18
CA VAL A 196 14.55 -8.54 -0.74
C VAL A 196 14.63 -7.09 -0.29
N ALA A 197 15.22 -6.20 -1.08
CA ALA A 197 15.27 -4.77 -0.78
C ALA A 197 13.86 -4.16 -0.71
N ILE A 198 13.02 -4.40 -1.72
CA ILE A 198 11.62 -3.91 -1.74
C ILE A 198 10.82 -4.52 -0.58
N LEU A 199 10.97 -5.81 -0.35
CA LEU A 199 10.29 -6.51 0.74
C LEU A 199 10.66 -5.92 2.09
N GLY A 200 11.94 -5.60 2.32
CA GLY A 200 12.38 -4.96 3.55
C GLY A 200 11.77 -3.56 3.76
N GLU A 201 11.61 -2.77 2.70
CA GLU A 201 10.87 -1.50 2.74
C GLU A 201 9.39 -1.73 3.13
N HIS A 202 8.76 -2.77 2.55
CA HIS A 202 7.36 -3.10 2.80
C HIS A 202 7.13 -3.56 4.24
N LEU A 203 7.99 -4.43 4.75
CA LEU A 203 7.92 -4.92 6.14
C LEU A 203 8.19 -3.80 7.14
N THR A 204 9.18 -2.94 6.87
CA THR A 204 9.45 -1.76 7.72
C THR A 204 8.24 -0.82 7.75
N ARG A 205 7.58 -0.60 6.59
CA ARG A 205 6.34 0.19 6.50
C ARG A 205 5.19 -0.43 7.31
N CYS A 206 5.12 -1.76 7.38
CA CYS A 206 4.17 -2.47 8.23
C CYS A 206 4.59 -2.55 9.71
N GLY A 207 5.74 -1.96 10.08
CA GLY A 207 6.22 -1.85 11.46
C GLY A 207 7.14 -2.99 11.92
N PHE A 208 7.46 -3.96 11.07
CA PHE A 208 8.42 -5.02 11.41
C PHE A 208 9.84 -4.47 11.53
N LYS A 209 10.65 -5.10 12.39
CA LYS A 209 12.10 -4.96 12.31
C LYS A 209 12.63 -5.89 11.23
N VAL A 210 13.60 -5.43 10.45
CA VAL A 210 14.20 -6.20 9.35
C VAL A 210 15.70 -6.37 9.59
N LEU A 211 16.19 -7.59 9.42
CA LEU A 211 17.62 -7.93 9.40
C LEU A 211 17.97 -8.53 8.03
N TYR A 212 18.90 -7.92 7.31
CA TYR A 212 19.43 -8.51 6.08
C TYR A 212 20.61 -9.43 6.39
N THR A 213 20.54 -10.70 6.00
CA THR A 213 21.59 -11.69 6.29
C THR A 213 22.69 -11.74 5.24
N ALA A 214 22.40 -11.33 4.00
CA ALA A 214 23.34 -11.33 2.89
C ALA A 214 23.31 -10.09 1.96
N PRO A 215 23.14 -8.87 2.48
CA PRO A 215 22.87 -7.71 1.65
C PRO A 215 23.99 -7.41 0.63
N GLY A 216 23.60 -7.18 -0.62
CA GLY A 216 24.47 -6.64 -1.66
C GLY A 216 25.01 -7.70 -2.63
N ASP A 217 26.16 -7.42 -3.24
CA ASP A 217 26.66 -8.22 -4.38
C ASP A 217 27.63 -9.33 -3.98
N THR A 218 28.12 -9.32 -2.73
CA THR A 218 29.09 -10.31 -2.25
C THR A 218 28.37 -11.55 -1.77
N ASP A 219 28.83 -12.73 -2.21
CA ASP A 219 28.26 -13.98 -1.73
C ASP A 219 28.61 -14.22 -0.26
N VAL A 220 27.61 -14.15 0.61
CA VAL A 220 27.75 -14.46 2.02
C VAL A 220 27.65 -15.98 2.23
N PRO A 221 28.58 -16.64 2.94
CA PRO A 221 28.49 -18.08 3.18
C PRO A 221 27.19 -18.48 3.92
N LEU A 222 26.59 -19.61 3.56
CA LEU A 222 25.33 -20.10 4.15
C LEU A 222 25.37 -20.16 5.69
N GLY A 223 26.49 -20.61 6.26
CA GLY A 223 26.72 -20.64 7.70
C GLY A 223 26.70 -19.26 8.35
N GLU A 224 27.19 -18.23 7.67
CA GLU A 224 27.16 -16.85 8.17
C GLU A 224 25.75 -16.26 8.12
N ARG A 225 25.00 -16.52 7.03
CA ARG A 225 23.58 -16.11 6.90
C ARG A 225 22.76 -16.59 8.09
N CYS A 226 22.86 -17.89 8.39
CA CYS A 226 22.19 -18.52 9.53
C CYS A 226 22.68 -17.96 10.87
N ARG A 227 24.00 -17.77 11.02
CA ARG A 227 24.59 -17.25 12.26
C ARG A 227 24.08 -15.85 12.58
N LYS A 228 23.96 -14.97 11.58
CA LYS A 228 23.40 -13.62 11.75
C LYS A 228 21.96 -13.66 12.26
N ALA A 229 21.09 -14.43 11.61
CA ALA A 229 19.70 -14.59 12.03
C ALA A 229 19.59 -15.18 13.45
N ASN A 230 20.36 -16.23 13.73
CA ASN A 230 20.38 -16.90 15.02
C ASN A 230 20.91 -16.00 16.16
N ALA A 231 21.96 -15.22 15.90
CA ALA A 231 22.56 -14.33 16.89
C ALA A 231 21.64 -13.14 17.22
N ALA A 232 20.84 -12.70 16.25
CA ALA A 232 19.86 -11.63 16.45
C ALA A 232 18.55 -12.11 17.10
N ASN A 233 18.39 -13.42 17.32
CA ASN A 233 17.13 -14.04 17.74
C ASN A 233 15.95 -13.60 16.86
N ALA A 234 16.13 -13.62 15.53
CA ALA A 234 15.04 -13.29 14.62
C ALA A 234 13.85 -14.23 14.83
N ASP A 235 12.63 -13.71 14.66
CA ASP A 235 11.37 -14.44 14.82
C ASP A 235 11.01 -15.25 13.56
N PHE A 236 11.55 -14.86 12.42
CA PHE A 236 11.34 -15.54 11.14
C PHE A 236 12.54 -15.37 10.22
N PHE A 237 12.81 -16.38 9.40
CA PHE A 237 13.81 -16.34 8.33
C PHE A 237 13.15 -16.62 6.97
N LEU A 238 13.31 -15.69 6.03
CA LEU A 238 12.86 -15.84 4.65
C LEU A 238 14.04 -15.71 3.68
N SER A 239 14.26 -16.76 2.89
CA SER A 239 15.21 -16.75 1.77
C SER A 239 14.49 -16.66 0.43
N VAL A 240 14.88 -15.71 -0.40
CA VAL A 240 14.27 -15.44 -1.71
C VAL A 240 15.22 -15.88 -2.81
N HIS A 241 14.70 -16.72 -3.71
CA HIS A 241 15.43 -17.31 -4.83
C HIS A 241 14.62 -17.29 -6.13
N ALA A 242 15.32 -17.57 -7.24
CA ALA A 242 14.72 -17.95 -8.51
C ALA A 242 15.30 -19.29 -8.98
N ASN A 243 14.42 -20.15 -9.48
CA ASN A 243 14.75 -21.54 -9.74
C ASN A 243 15.45 -21.73 -11.08
N ALA A 244 16.03 -22.91 -11.28
CA ALA A 244 16.42 -23.39 -12.60
C ALA A 244 16.40 -24.91 -12.59
N TYR A 245 15.96 -25.54 -13.68
CA TYR A 245 16.00 -26.99 -13.80
C TYR A 245 17.31 -27.48 -14.43
N LYS A 246 17.62 -27.02 -15.65
CA LYS A 246 18.85 -27.33 -16.37
C LYS A 246 19.86 -26.19 -16.34
N GLY A 247 19.39 -24.93 -16.28
CA GLY A 247 20.21 -23.71 -16.24
C GLY A 247 20.97 -23.38 -17.53
N THR A 248 21.05 -24.30 -18.49
CA THR A 248 21.87 -24.18 -19.71
C THR A 248 21.04 -24.04 -20.99
N VAL A 249 19.76 -24.43 -20.94
CA VAL A 249 18.82 -24.34 -22.06
C VAL A 249 17.46 -23.90 -21.56
N PHE A 250 16.73 -23.13 -22.38
CA PHE A 250 15.36 -22.77 -22.06
C PHE A 250 14.42 -23.97 -22.23
N GLY A 251 13.44 -24.10 -21.33
CA GLY A 251 12.40 -25.12 -21.38
C GLY A 251 11.03 -24.61 -20.97
N ASP A 252 10.06 -25.53 -20.92
CA ASP A 252 8.65 -25.29 -20.59
C ASP A 252 8.29 -25.59 -19.12
N TRP A 253 9.27 -25.99 -18.32
CA TRP A 253 9.14 -26.04 -16.87
C TRP A 253 9.07 -24.62 -16.30
N GLY A 254 8.33 -24.41 -15.23
CA GLY A 254 8.07 -23.07 -14.69
C GLY A 254 7.07 -23.12 -13.54
N GLY A 255 7.05 -22.08 -12.72
CA GLY A 255 6.12 -21.90 -11.61
C GLY A 255 6.77 -21.52 -10.28
N ILE A 256 5.93 -21.41 -9.25
CA ILE A 256 6.33 -21.07 -7.89
C ILE A 256 6.57 -22.35 -7.08
N GLU A 257 7.70 -22.44 -6.38
CA GLU A 257 7.95 -23.46 -5.36
C GLU A 257 8.24 -22.80 -4.01
N THR A 258 7.86 -23.45 -2.92
CA THR A 258 8.19 -22.96 -1.57
C THR A 258 8.69 -24.13 -0.73
N TYR A 259 9.85 -23.97 -0.10
CA TYR A 259 10.51 -24.98 0.70
C TYR A 259 10.45 -24.62 2.18
N THR A 260 10.12 -25.60 3.01
CA THR A 260 9.90 -25.40 4.46
C THR A 260 10.41 -26.59 5.25
N TRP A 261 10.60 -26.44 6.56
CA TRP A 261 10.57 -27.61 7.44
C TRP A 261 9.18 -28.27 7.34
N PRO A 262 9.06 -29.61 7.23
CA PRO A 262 7.81 -30.28 6.83
C PRO A 262 6.70 -30.26 7.90
N SER A 263 6.85 -29.51 8.98
CA SER A 263 5.88 -29.40 10.07
C SER A 263 6.03 -28.07 10.83
N GLY A 264 5.07 -27.77 11.71
CA GLY A 264 5.11 -26.61 12.60
C GLY A 264 4.98 -25.27 11.88
N GLU A 265 5.53 -24.23 12.51
CA GLU A 265 5.37 -22.85 12.06
C GLU A 265 5.99 -22.59 10.67
N SER A 266 7.12 -23.20 10.32
CA SER A 266 7.71 -23.07 8.98
C SER A 266 6.74 -23.50 7.88
N LEU A 267 6.02 -24.63 8.09
CA LEU A 267 5.03 -25.11 7.13
C LEU A 267 3.79 -24.21 7.09
N ARG A 268 3.31 -23.73 8.25
CA ARG A 268 2.17 -22.81 8.32
C ARG A 268 2.47 -21.53 7.54
N ILE A 269 3.60 -20.88 7.86
CA ILE A 269 4.02 -19.63 7.22
C ILE A 269 4.29 -19.86 5.74
N GLY A 270 5.01 -20.92 5.38
CA GLY A 270 5.30 -21.21 3.96
C GLY A 270 4.05 -21.43 3.11
N ARG A 271 2.98 -22.04 3.65
CA ARG A 271 1.68 -22.15 2.96
C ARG A 271 1.02 -20.79 2.73
N ILE A 272 1.11 -19.89 3.71
CA ILE A 272 0.58 -18.53 3.59
C ILE A 272 1.36 -17.76 2.51
N LEU A 273 2.70 -17.77 2.56
CA LEU A 273 3.53 -17.10 1.56
C LEU A 273 3.27 -17.65 0.15
N HIS A 274 3.16 -18.97 0.01
CA HIS A 274 2.86 -19.62 -1.26
C HIS A 274 1.51 -19.18 -1.83
N LYS A 275 0.46 -19.13 -0.99
CA LYS A 275 -0.88 -18.66 -1.37
C LYS A 275 -0.85 -17.26 -1.99
N TYR A 276 -0.18 -16.31 -1.34
CA TYR A 276 -0.07 -14.93 -1.83
C TYR A 276 0.75 -14.84 -3.12
N LEU A 277 1.91 -15.51 -3.19
CA LEU A 277 2.71 -15.54 -4.41
C LEU A 277 1.89 -16.05 -5.61
N LEU A 278 1.12 -17.12 -5.45
CA LEU A 278 0.25 -17.62 -6.53
C LEU A 278 -0.84 -16.62 -6.93
N GLN A 279 -1.43 -15.93 -5.94
CA GLN A 279 -2.48 -14.95 -6.19
C GLN A 279 -1.99 -13.76 -7.01
N GLY A 280 -0.84 -13.18 -6.66
CA GLY A 280 -0.29 -12.01 -7.35
C GLY A 280 0.38 -12.36 -8.68
N THR A 281 1.26 -13.37 -8.67
CA THR A 281 2.06 -13.72 -9.86
C THR A 281 1.28 -14.49 -10.92
N LYS A 282 0.25 -15.26 -10.49
CA LYS A 282 -0.54 -16.16 -11.34
C LYS A 282 0.28 -17.19 -12.11
N LEU A 283 1.51 -17.46 -11.67
CA LEU A 283 2.34 -18.53 -12.21
C LEU A 283 1.82 -19.89 -11.78
N ARG A 284 2.34 -20.93 -12.45
CA ARG A 284 1.98 -22.32 -12.17
C ARG A 284 2.29 -22.68 -10.71
N ASP A 285 1.31 -23.28 -10.04
CA ASP A 285 1.49 -23.88 -8.71
C ASP A 285 2.32 -25.16 -8.80
N ARG A 286 3.44 -25.20 -8.07
CA ARG A 286 4.30 -26.38 -7.91
C ARG A 286 4.44 -26.80 -6.43
N GLY A 287 3.67 -26.17 -5.56
CA GLY A 287 3.43 -26.55 -4.19
C GLY A 287 4.49 -26.11 -3.18
N VAL A 288 4.11 -26.31 -1.92
CA VAL A 288 5.00 -26.28 -0.76
C VAL A 288 5.65 -27.64 -0.60
N LYS A 289 6.99 -27.66 -0.46
CA LYS A 289 7.83 -28.84 -0.47
C LYS A 289 8.66 -28.97 0.81
N ASP A 290 9.12 -30.19 1.06
CA ASP A 290 10.09 -30.46 2.13
C ASP A 290 11.44 -29.85 1.77
N GLY A 291 11.86 -28.89 2.58
CA GLY A 291 13.13 -28.19 2.50
C GLY A 291 14.08 -28.52 3.65
N SER A 292 13.81 -29.55 4.45
CA SER A 292 14.65 -29.93 5.61
C SER A 292 16.10 -30.25 5.25
N GLY A 293 16.37 -30.60 3.99
CA GLY A 293 17.74 -30.78 3.47
C GLY A 293 18.47 -29.48 3.11
N LEU A 294 17.77 -28.33 3.04
CA LEU A 294 18.37 -27.04 2.69
C LEU A 294 19.04 -26.43 3.91
N TYR A 295 20.31 -26.03 3.76
CA TYR A 295 21.15 -25.59 4.87
C TYR A 295 20.51 -24.46 5.68
N VAL A 296 19.93 -23.44 5.02
CA VAL A 296 19.33 -22.27 5.68
C VAL A 296 18.03 -22.59 6.42
N ILE A 297 17.28 -23.61 5.96
CA ILE A 297 16.09 -24.10 6.67
C ILE A 297 16.48 -24.95 7.87
N ASN A 298 17.53 -25.77 7.73
CA ASN A 298 17.96 -26.69 8.78
C ASN A 298 18.83 -26.04 9.88
N SER A 299 19.53 -24.95 9.56
CA SER A 299 20.55 -24.36 10.44
C SER A 299 20.11 -23.07 11.13
N THR A 300 18.92 -22.57 10.82
CA THR A 300 18.27 -21.47 11.53
C THR A 300 17.46 -21.99 12.72
N LYS A 301 17.33 -21.20 13.78
CA LYS A 301 16.66 -21.59 15.04
C LYS A 301 15.19 -21.17 15.11
N MET A 302 14.78 -20.26 14.24
CA MET A 302 13.42 -19.76 14.10
C MET A 302 12.73 -20.43 12.90
N PRO A 303 11.41 -20.30 12.74
CA PRO A 303 10.73 -20.75 11.53
C PRO A 303 11.39 -20.18 10.27
N ALA A 304 11.56 -21.03 9.27
CA ALA A 304 12.33 -20.71 8.07
C ALA A 304 11.63 -21.19 6.81
N VAL A 305 11.59 -20.31 5.82
CA VAL A 305 11.02 -20.58 4.49
C VAL A 305 12.00 -20.12 3.42
N LEU A 306 12.11 -20.91 2.35
CA LEU A 306 12.76 -20.51 1.11
C LEU A 306 11.72 -20.48 -0.02
N VAL A 307 11.64 -19.39 -0.76
CA VAL A 307 10.74 -19.26 -1.92
C VAL A 307 11.55 -19.24 -3.22
N GLU A 308 11.06 -19.98 -4.21
CA GLU A 308 11.56 -19.97 -5.58
C GLU A 308 10.48 -19.29 -6.45
N CYS A 309 10.70 -18.03 -6.80
CA CYS A 309 9.64 -17.16 -7.30
C CYS A 309 9.38 -17.24 -8.82
N ALA A 310 10.17 -17.99 -9.58
CA ALA A 310 10.01 -18.31 -11.01
C ALA A 310 11.22 -19.14 -11.46
N PHE A 311 11.30 -19.55 -12.73
CA PHE A 311 12.44 -20.27 -13.31
C PHE A 311 13.28 -19.40 -14.27
N MET A 312 14.57 -19.28 -13.97
CA MET A 312 15.59 -18.61 -14.78
C MET A 312 15.76 -19.23 -16.18
N ASP A 313 15.47 -20.51 -16.32
CA ASP A 313 15.60 -21.27 -17.57
C ASP A 313 14.23 -21.61 -18.20
N ASN A 314 13.21 -20.81 -17.87
CA ASN A 314 12.00 -20.63 -18.66
C ASN A 314 12.04 -19.24 -19.30
N LEU A 315 11.92 -19.14 -20.62
CA LEU A 315 12.12 -17.85 -21.30
C LEU A 315 11.10 -16.77 -20.89
N GLU A 316 9.84 -17.15 -20.66
CA GLU A 316 8.80 -16.19 -20.27
C GLU A 316 8.97 -15.77 -18.80
N GLU A 317 9.28 -16.71 -17.90
CA GLU A 317 9.54 -16.39 -16.50
C GLU A 317 10.87 -15.63 -16.31
N ALA A 318 11.90 -15.89 -17.12
CA ALA A 318 13.14 -15.10 -17.13
C ALA A 318 12.88 -13.63 -17.48
N LYS A 319 11.96 -13.34 -18.43
CA LYS A 319 11.54 -11.97 -18.73
C LYS A 319 10.82 -11.33 -17.53
N LEU A 320 9.98 -12.10 -16.83
CA LEU A 320 9.32 -11.65 -15.60
C LEU A 320 10.35 -11.35 -14.51
N LEU A 321 11.29 -12.26 -14.22
CA LEU A 321 12.35 -12.09 -13.23
C LEU A 321 13.20 -10.82 -13.47
N ARG A 322 13.37 -10.41 -14.73
CA ARG A 322 14.04 -9.15 -15.09
C ARG A 322 13.17 -7.90 -14.89
N SER A 323 11.84 -8.05 -14.95
CA SER A 323 10.89 -6.94 -14.83
C SER A 323 10.80 -6.41 -13.41
N GLU A 324 10.91 -5.08 -13.27
CA GLU A 324 10.70 -4.40 -11.99
C GLU A 324 9.28 -4.61 -11.46
N ALA A 325 8.27 -4.63 -12.34
CA ALA A 325 6.89 -4.86 -11.93
C ALA A 325 6.69 -6.24 -11.27
N TYR A 326 7.36 -7.26 -11.80
CA TYR A 326 7.28 -8.61 -11.22
C TYR A 326 8.02 -8.71 -9.88
N ARG A 327 9.17 -8.02 -9.76
CA ARG A 327 9.92 -7.94 -8.50
C ARG A 327 9.12 -7.24 -7.40
N GLN A 328 8.44 -6.16 -7.76
CA GLN A 328 7.49 -5.45 -6.89
C GLN A 328 6.34 -6.36 -6.47
N GLU A 329 5.71 -7.05 -7.41
CA GLU A 329 4.61 -8.00 -7.12
C GLU A 329 5.07 -9.10 -6.16
N CYS A 330 6.23 -9.73 -6.41
CA CYS A 330 6.77 -10.76 -5.50
C CYS A 330 7.00 -10.20 -4.09
N ALA A 331 7.59 -9.02 -3.96
CA ALA A 331 7.85 -8.39 -2.66
C ALA A 331 6.55 -8.00 -1.93
N GLU A 332 5.57 -7.48 -2.66
CA GLU A 332 4.23 -7.13 -2.17
C GLU A 332 3.51 -8.36 -1.59
N GLU A 333 3.46 -9.45 -2.37
CA GLU A 333 2.79 -10.69 -1.96
C GLU A 333 3.49 -11.38 -0.79
N LEU A 334 4.83 -11.37 -0.76
CA LEU A 334 5.59 -11.85 0.39
C LEU A 334 5.32 -11.00 1.64
N ALA A 335 5.24 -9.67 1.51
CA ALA A 335 4.94 -8.79 2.63
C ALA A 335 3.53 -9.03 3.20
N LYS A 336 2.52 -9.16 2.33
CA LYS A 336 1.14 -9.51 2.72
C LYS A 336 1.10 -10.85 3.44
N GLY A 337 1.81 -11.85 2.92
CA GLY A 337 1.86 -13.17 3.53
C GLY A 337 2.56 -13.18 4.90
N ILE A 338 3.64 -12.42 5.08
CA ILE A 338 4.28 -12.25 6.40
C ILE A 338 3.33 -11.51 7.36
N CYS A 339 2.66 -10.46 6.91
CA CYS A 339 1.67 -9.74 7.70
C CYS A 339 0.56 -10.69 8.20
N GLU A 340 -0.05 -11.49 7.31
CA GLU A 340 -1.05 -12.50 7.71
C GLU A 340 -0.46 -13.53 8.68
N ALA A 341 0.74 -14.05 8.40
CA ALA A 341 1.39 -15.07 9.21
C ALA A 341 1.63 -14.63 10.67
N PHE A 342 1.86 -13.34 10.89
CA PHE A 342 2.16 -12.73 12.20
C PHE A 342 0.97 -11.96 12.80
N GLY A 343 -0.21 -11.97 12.17
CA GLY A 343 -1.37 -11.22 12.67
C GLY A 343 -1.17 -9.70 12.65
N VAL A 344 -0.35 -9.22 11.72
CA VAL A 344 -0.06 -7.80 11.50
C VAL A 344 -0.87 -7.33 10.29
N PRO A 345 -1.58 -6.19 10.34
CA PRO A 345 -2.21 -5.65 9.14
C PRO A 345 -1.17 -5.18 8.13
N TYR A 346 -1.33 -5.61 6.88
CA TYR A 346 -0.50 -5.12 5.80
C TYR A 346 -0.80 -3.64 5.50
N VAL A 347 0.24 -2.81 5.50
CA VAL A 347 0.17 -1.41 5.13
C VAL A 347 0.64 -1.29 3.67
N PRO A 348 -0.24 -0.98 2.71
CA PRO A 348 0.19 -0.76 1.33
C PRO A 348 1.16 0.43 1.25
N PRO A 349 2.03 0.52 0.23
CA PRO A 349 2.79 1.73 0.01
C PRO A 349 1.80 2.89 -0.03
N GLY A 350 1.98 3.87 0.87
CA GLY A 350 1.23 5.10 0.78
C GLY A 350 1.44 5.63 -0.62
N ASN A 351 0.39 6.07 -1.31
CA ASN A 351 0.57 6.83 -2.53
C ASN A 351 1.53 7.97 -2.19
N GLN A 352 2.80 7.85 -2.59
CA GLN A 352 3.33 8.95 -3.36
C GLN A 352 2.35 9.00 -4.51
N GLN A 353 1.40 9.93 -4.42
CA GLN A 353 0.68 10.37 -5.60
C GLN A 353 1.75 10.43 -6.70
N PRO A 354 1.56 9.87 -7.91
CA PRO A 354 2.17 10.56 -9.03
C PRO A 354 1.78 12.00 -8.81
N GLN A 355 2.75 12.88 -8.50
CA GLN A 355 2.48 14.28 -8.14
C GLN A 355 1.30 14.69 -9.00
N GLU A 356 0.17 15.07 -8.38
CA GLU A 356 -0.97 15.61 -9.14
C GLU A 356 -0.33 16.49 -10.21
N PRO A 357 -0.60 16.28 -11.51
CA PRO A 357 0.04 17.10 -12.53
C PRO A 357 -0.20 18.53 -12.08
N GLN A 358 0.88 19.18 -11.63
CA GLN A 358 0.79 20.52 -11.08
C GLN A 358 0.00 21.28 -12.15
N LYS A 359 -1.03 22.05 -11.76
CA LYS A 359 -1.75 22.85 -12.76
C LYS A 359 -0.70 23.52 -13.66
N PRO A 360 -0.75 23.33 -14.99
CA PRO A 360 0.31 23.79 -15.87
C PRO A 360 0.73 25.21 -15.49
N MET A 361 1.99 25.38 -15.12
CA MET A 361 2.47 26.67 -14.60
C MET A 361 2.72 27.64 -15.75
N TYR A 362 2.93 27.11 -16.95
CA TYR A 362 3.30 27.87 -18.14
C TYR A 362 2.48 27.48 -19.36
N ASP A 363 2.16 28.50 -20.16
CA ASP A 363 1.61 28.37 -21.50
C ASP A 363 2.69 28.81 -22.51
N LEU A 364 2.89 28.02 -23.56
CA LEU A 364 3.84 28.29 -24.65
C LEU A 364 3.11 28.74 -25.91
N TYR A 365 3.59 29.83 -26.50
CA TYR A 365 3.09 30.35 -27.77
C TYR A 365 4.22 30.40 -28.79
N LYS A 366 3.96 29.86 -29.99
CA LYS A 366 4.82 30.08 -31.15
C LYS A 366 4.45 31.41 -31.80
N LEU A 367 5.41 32.32 -31.93
CA LEU A 367 5.18 33.64 -32.51
C LEU A 367 4.89 33.50 -34.00
N GLY A 368 3.71 33.96 -34.44
CA GLY A 368 3.25 33.93 -35.83
C GLY A 368 2.10 32.95 -36.12
N GLU A 369 1.81 32.00 -35.22
CA GLU A 369 0.73 31.02 -35.40
C GLU A 369 -0.09 30.91 -34.10
N THR A 370 -1.37 31.29 -34.13
CA THR A 370 -2.23 31.38 -32.93
C THR A 370 -2.76 30.02 -32.44
N LYS A 371 -2.27 28.88 -32.94
CA LYS A 371 -2.94 27.58 -32.77
C LYS A 371 -2.20 26.45 -32.06
N ASP A 372 -0.92 26.58 -31.75
CA ASP A 372 -0.22 25.51 -31.03
C ASP A 372 -0.12 25.84 -29.54
N PHE A 373 -1.01 25.23 -28.74
CA PHE A 373 -1.06 25.36 -27.29
C PHE A 373 -0.42 24.14 -26.62
N PHE A 374 0.74 24.32 -26.00
CA PHE A 374 1.35 23.31 -25.12
C PHE A 374 1.39 23.84 -23.68
N SER A 375 0.82 23.09 -22.75
CA SER A 375 0.77 23.44 -21.33
C SER A 375 1.46 22.36 -20.51
N SER A 376 2.41 22.73 -19.66
CA SER A 376 3.14 21.81 -18.79
C SER A 376 3.32 22.38 -17.40
N ALA A 377 3.40 21.47 -16.43
CA ALA A 377 3.69 21.77 -15.03
C ALA A 377 5.19 21.81 -14.72
N TYR A 378 6.00 21.31 -15.65
CA TYR A 378 7.39 20.94 -15.44
C TYR A 378 8.32 21.82 -16.28
N PRO A 379 9.21 22.63 -15.66
CA PRO A 379 10.13 23.54 -16.36
C PRO A 379 11.01 22.84 -17.41
N GLU A 380 11.43 21.60 -17.15
CA GLU A 380 12.25 20.80 -18.04
C GLU A 380 11.52 20.43 -19.34
N LYS A 381 10.23 20.09 -19.27
CA LYS A 381 9.40 19.82 -20.47
C LYS A 381 9.12 21.09 -21.27
N VAL A 382 9.03 22.23 -20.59
CA VAL A 382 8.96 23.55 -21.23
C VAL A 382 10.26 23.82 -21.99
N ALA A 383 11.42 23.57 -21.38
CA ALA A 383 12.72 23.76 -22.02
C ALA A 383 12.93 22.85 -23.25
N GLU A 384 12.56 21.57 -23.16
CA GLU A 384 12.58 20.64 -24.29
C GLU A 384 11.71 21.14 -25.46
N LYS A 385 10.48 21.61 -25.16
CA LYS A 385 9.57 22.10 -26.20
C LYS A 385 10.00 23.44 -26.79
N VAL A 386 10.58 24.34 -25.98
CA VAL A 386 11.23 25.57 -26.48
C VAL A 386 12.34 25.21 -27.44
N GLN A 387 13.21 24.26 -27.09
CA GLN A 387 14.31 23.84 -27.95
C GLN A 387 13.80 23.25 -29.27
N GLU A 388 12.75 22.43 -29.23
CA GLU A 388 12.09 21.89 -30.42
C GLU A 388 11.59 23.00 -31.36
N VAL A 389 10.93 24.04 -30.82
CA VAL A 389 10.43 25.16 -31.62
C VAL A 389 11.56 26.06 -32.12
N MET A 390 12.58 26.32 -31.30
CA MET A 390 13.75 27.13 -31.69
C MET A 390 14.60 26.44 -32.79
N ASN A 391 14.53 25.11 -32.89
CA ASN A 391 15.17 24.35 -33.97
C ASN A 391 14.37 24.39 -35.29
N SER A 392 13.15 24.95 -35.30
CA SER A 392 12.38 25.19 -36.52
C SER A 392 12.69 26.58 -37.10
N GLU A 393 12.95 26.66 -38.41
CA GLU A 393 13.40 27.92 -39.04
C GLU A 393 12.36 29.05 -38.89
N GLY A 394 12.80 30.20 -38.38
CA GLY A 394 12.02 31.44 -38.33
C GLY A 394 11.02 31.58 -37.18
N ALA A 395 10.99 30.66 -36.21
CA ALA A 395 10.05 30.71 -35.09
C ALA A 395 10.66 31.37 -33.84
N GLY A 396 9.95 32.34 -33.26
CA GLY A 396 10.19 32.81 -31.89
C GLY A 396 9.23 32.13 -30.92
N VAL A 397 9.61 32.00 -29.64
CA VAL A 397 8.78 31.40 -28.59
C VAL A 397 8.50 32.42 -27.48
N LEU A 398 7.23 32.55 -27.10
CA LEU A 398 6.84 33.25 -25.88
C LEU A 398 6.43 32.22 -24.81
N VAL A 399 7.04 32.32 -23.63
CA VAL A 399 6.68 31.52 -22.46
C VAL A 399 6.02 32.46 -21.45
N LEU A 400 4.77 32.21 -21.10
CA LEU A 400 4.04 33.00 -20.10
C LEU A 400 3.70 32.14 -18.89
N LYS A 401 3.74 32.75 -17.71
CA LYS A 401 3.17 32.10 -16.53
C LYS A 401 1.65 32.16 -16.64
N ARG A 402 0.97 31.05 -16.34
CA ARG A 402 -0.48 30.94 -16.50
C ARG A 402 -1.21 32.00 -15.66
N GLY A 403 -2.01 32.83 -16.32
CA GLY A 403 -2.71 33.98 -15.72
C GLY A 403 -2.07 35.34 -16.02
N GLU A 404 -0.86 35.38 -16.59
CA GLU A 404 -0.29 36.60 -17.16
C GLU A 404 -0.99 36.95 -18.49
N LYS A 405 -1.21 38.25 -18.73
CA LYS A 405 -1.80 38.72 -19.99
C LYS A 405 -0.74 38.74 -21.09
N LEU A 406 -1.15 38.42 -22.31
CA LEU A 406 -0.31 38.63 -23.49
C LEU A 406 0.07 40.12 -23.58
N PRO A 407 1.33 40.46 -23.91
CA PRO A 407 1.80 41.83 -23.94
C PRO A 407 1.33 42.66 -25.16
N TRP A 408 0.38 42.15 -25.96
CA TRP A 408 -0.20 42.83 -27.13
C TRP A 408 -1.72 42.69 -27.19
#